data_AF-A0A0B6TZH4-F1
#
_entry.id   AF-A0A0B6TZH4-F1
#
_cell.length_a   1.000
_cell.length_b   1.000
_cell.length_c   1.000
_cell.angle_alpha   90.00
_cell.angle_beta   90.00
_cell.angle_gamma   90.00
#
_symmetry.space_group_name_H-M   'P 1'
#
loop_
_entity.id
_entity.type
_entity.pdbx_description
1 polymer ?
#
loop_
_entity_poly.entity_id
_entity_poly.type
_entity_poly.pdbx_seq_one_letter_code
_entity_poly.pdbx_strand_id
1 'polypeptide(L)'
;MVIRSWLRKGKLLEKCGSLKVKGISTGIDLDPSSLREHEIEDLTEDIVADGIYRFREQSLFGGRWRPNGPASMRTFFINRCLFSSADPLTAFHRQRKREQEMIYLDGFSDRGSFVDPENTAEAVTQDIDLMRLVGMLGPQDREILTLHLEGLKHREIGQKMGTTPKGIERRLARIHARLRDDATKEETA
;
A
#
# COMPACT_ATOMS: atom_id res chain seq x y z
N MET A 1 -10.65 14.57 -6.34
CA MET A 1 -10.69 13.74 -7.57
C MET A 1 -11.87 12.77 -7.54
N VAL A 2 -12.16 12.08 -8.65
CA VAL A 2 -13.31 11.16 -8.74
C VAL A 2 -13.20 9.92 -7.84
N ILE A 3 -12.02 9.30 -7.71
CA ILE A 3 -11.76 8.13 -6.85
C ILE A 3 -12.08 8.45 -5.38
N ARG A 4 -11.54 9.55 -4.84
CA ARG A 4 -11.88 10.04 -3.48
C ARG A 4 -13.38 10.18 -3.27
N SER A 5 -14.08 10.81 -4.23
CA SER A 5 -15.53 10.98 -4.13
C SER A 5 -16.28 9.65 -4.17
N TRP A 6 -15.75 8.63 -4.84
CA TRP A 6 -16.37 7.30 -4.90
C TRP A 6 -16.11 6.50 -3.64
N LEU A 7 -14.90 6.57 -3.06
CA LEU A 7 -14.61 6.00 -1.74
C LEU A 7 -15.55 6.57 -0.67
N ARG A 8 -15.60 7.90 -0.56
CA ARG A 8 -16.46 8.60 0.41
C ARG A 8 -17.96 8.28 0.27
N LYS A 9 -18.41 7.89 -0.92
CA LYS A 9 -19.83 7.58 -1.21
C LYS A 9 -20.11 6.09 -1.34
N GLY A 10 -19.13 5.20 -1.10
CA GLY A 10 -19.25 3.76 -1.32
C GLY A 10 -19.34 3.29 -2.79
N LYS A 11 -19.34 4.22 -3.74
CA LYS A 11 -19.50 3.92 -5.17
C LYS A 11 -18.29 3.23 -5.81
N LEU A 12 -17.14 3.19 -5.13
CA LEU A 12 -15.94 2.55 -5.67
C LEU A 12 -16.16 1.04 -5.83
N LEU A 13 -16.67 0.37 -4.79
CA LEU A 13 -16.92 -1.07 -4.81
C LEU A 13 -17.97 -1.47 -5.85
N GLU A 14 -19.06 -0.70 -5.96
CA GLU A 14 -20.09 -0.89 -7.00
C GLU A 14 -19.50 -0.86 -8.42
N LYS A 15 -18.59 0.09 -8.68
CA LYS A 15 -17.91 0.24 -9.96
C LYS A 15 -16.93 -0.88 -10.23
N CYS A 16 -16.19 -1.31 -9.21
CA CYS A 16 -15.30 -2.46 -9.30
C CYS A 16 -16.07 -3.76 -9.58
N GLY A 17 -17.22 -3.96 -8.93
CA GLY A 17 -18.12 -5.07 -9.19
C GLY A 17 -18.67 -5.07 -10.62
N SER A 18 -19.12 -3.90 -11.10
CA SER A 18 -19.62 -3.72 -12.48
C SER A 18 -18.56 -4.07 -13.54
N LEU A 19 -17.28 -3.78 -13.25
CA LEU A 19 -16.14 -4.11 -14.10
C LEU A 19 -15.55 -5.50 -13.84
N LYS A 20 -16.12 -6.28 -12.92
CA LYS A 20 -15.64 -7.59 -12.50
C LYS A 20 -14.15 -7.58 -12.11
N VAL A 21 -13.72 -6.54 -11.39
CA VAL A 21 -12.34 -6.42 -10.90
C VAL A 21 -12.05 -7.61 -9.96
N LYS A 22 -11.06 -8.43 -10.33
CA LYS A 22 -10.64 -9.59 -9.54
C LYS A 22 -10.12 -9.15 -8.17
N GLY A 23 -10.40 -9.93 -7.13
CA GLY A 23 -9.92 -9.67 -5.76
C GLY A 23 -10.83 -8.78 -4.90
N ILE A 24 -11.82 -8.10 -5.51
CA ILE A 24 -12.82 -7.30 -4.77
C ILE A 24 -14.10 -8.09 -4.52
N SER A 25 -14.39 -9.09 -5.36
CA SER A 25 -15.73 -9.65 -5.57
C SER A 25 -16.33 -10.50 -4.44
N THR A 26 -15.65 -10.77 -3.32
CA THR A 26 -16.14 -11.80 -2.38
C THR A 26 -15.82 -11.61 -0.89
N GLY A 27 -15.20 -10.51 -0.44
CA GLY A 27 -14.88 -10.43 0.99
C GLY A 27 -14.39 -9.10 1.54
N ILE A 28 -14.45 -8.02 0.77
CA ILE A 28 -14.17 -6.67 1.28
C ILE A 28 -15.51 -6.01 1.59
N ASP A 29 -15.93 -6.10 2.85
CA ASP A 29 -17.01 -5.27 3.36
C ASP A 29 -16.38 -3.99 3.90
N LEU A 30 -16.52 -2.91 3.13
CA LEU A 30 -16.01 -1.60 3.50
C LEU A 30 -17.18 -0.64 3.63
N ASP A 31 -17.65 -0.45 4.86
CA ASP A 31 -18.63 0.58 5.16
C ASP A 31 -17.98 1.97 4.97
N PRO A 32 -18.42 2.76 3.97
CA PRO A 32 -17.86 4.08 3.70
C PRO A 32 -18.03 5.05 4.86
N SER A 33 -19.05 4.87 5.70
CA SER A 33 -19.31 5.72 6.86
C SER A 33 -18.35 5.44 8.03
N SER A 34 -17.72 4.27 8.04
CA SER A 34 -16.70 3.89 9.02
C SER A 34 -15.31 4.44 8.70
N LEU A 35 -15.10 4.92 7.47
CA LEU A 35 -13.80 5.44 7.02
C LEU A 35 -13.54 6.86 7.55
N ARG A 36 -12.38 7.04 8.16
CA ARG A 36 -11.87 8.37 8.57
C ARG A 36 -11.32 9.10 7.34
N GLU A 37 -11.34 10.43 7.37
CA GLU A 37 -10.93 11.23 6.19
C GLU A 37 -9.48 10.95 5.76
N HIS A 38 -8.56 10.71 6.70
CA HIS A 38 -7.19 10.33 6.36
C HIS A 38 -7.12 8.96 5.68
N GLU A 39 -7.93 7.98 6.09
CA GLU A 39 -7.98 6.66 5.46
C GLU A 39 -8.50 6.77 4.01
N ILE A 40 -9.48 7.65 3.79
CA ILE A 40 -10.00 7.95 2.45
C ILE A 40 -8.89 8.58 1.59
N GLU A 41 -8.13 9.50 2.14
CA GLU A 41 -7.00 10.14 1.43
C GLU A 41 -5.90 9.14 1.11
N ASP A 42 -5.49 8.30 2.06
CA ASP A 42 -4.44 7.30 1.91
C ASP A 42 -4.83 6.25 0.86
N LEU A 43 -6.05 5.68 0.96
CA LEU A 43 -6.59 4.77 -0.05
C LEU A 43 -6.67 5.41 -1.42
N THR A 44 -7.09 6.68 -1.47
CA THR A 44 -7.16 7.42 -2.72
C THR A 44 -5.77 7.54 -3.36
N GLU A 45 -4.76 7.92 -2.58
CA GLU A 45 -3.39 8.06 -3.05
C GLU A 45 -2.82 6.73 -3.55
N ASP A 46 -2.99 5.64 -2.79
CA ASP A 46 -2.50 4.32 -3.16
C ASP A 46 -3.12 3.81 -4.46
N ILE A 47 -4.45 3.94 -4.59
CA ILE A 47 -5.18 3.52 -5.80
C ILE A 47 -4.73 4.31 -7.02
N VAL A 48 -4.52 5.62 -6.86
CA VAL A 48 -4.16 6.51 -7.96
C VAL A 48 -2.72 6.32 -8.37
N ALA A 49 -1.81 6.13 -7.41
CA ALA A 49 -0.41 5.83 -7.68
C ALA A 49 -0.27 4.54 -8.51
N ASP A 50 -0.91 3.45 -8.09
CA ASP A 50 -0.89 2.20 -8.86
C ASP A 50 -1.62 2.36 -10.21
N GLY A 51 -2.73 3.10 -10.23
CA GLY A 51 -3.47 3.42 -11.45
C GLY A 51 -2.64 4.18 -12.48
N ILE A 52 -1.84 5.18 -12.05
CA ILE A 52 -0.91 5.93 -12.91
C ILE A 52 0.15 5.00 -13.47
N TYR A 53 0.78 4.19 -12.62
CA TYR A 53 1.82 3.26 -13.05
C TYR A 53 1.30 2.29 -14.12
N ARG A 54 0.19 1.59 -13.85
CA ARG A 54 -0.40 0.65 -14.81
C ARG A 54 -0.96 1.34 -16.05
N PHE A 55 -1.44 2.57 -15.91
CA PHE A 55 -1.86 3.36 -17.08
C PHE A 55 -0.68 3.65 -17.99
N ARG A 56 0.43 4.15 -17.45
CA ARG A 56 1.65 4.44 -18.19
C ARG A 56 2.22 3.20 -18.87
N GLU A 57 2.46 2.14 -18.09
CA GLU A 57 3.12 0.94 -18.59
C GLU A 57 2.23 0.15 -19.55
N GLN A 58 0.98 -0.13 -19.15
CA GLN A 58 0.14 -1.08 -19.89
C GLN A 58 -0.74 -0.40 -20.94
N SER A 59 -0.96 0.91 -20.84
CA SER A 59 -1.96 1.60 -21.66
C SER A 59 -1.32 2.55 -22.65
N LEU A 60 -0.40 3.40 -22.19
CA LEU A 60 0.36 4.30 -23.07
C LEU A 60 1.47 3.52 -23.80
N PHE A 61 2.42 2.94 -23.08
CA PHE A 61 3.53 2.21 -23.70
C PHE A 61 3.11 0.84 -24.22
N GLY A 62 2.25 0.13 -23.50
CA GLY A 62 1.68 -1.15 -23.94
C GLY A 62 0.63 -1.05 -25.06
N GLY A 63 0.35 0.16 -25.58
CA GLY A 63 -0.51 0.37 -26.75
C GLY A 63 -1.99 0.00 -26.60
N ARG A 64 -2.46 -0.29 -25.36
CA ARG A 64 -3.86 -0.64 -25.10
C ARG A 64 -4.78 0.59 -25.19
N TRP A 65 -4.26 1.79 -25.02
CA TRP A 65 -4.98 3.04 -25.27
C TRP A 65 -4.48 3.70 -26.55
N ARG A 66 -5.41 4.24 -27.36
CA ARG A 66 -5.11 4.95 -28.60
C ARG A 66 -5.90 6.26 -28.65
N PRO A 67 -5.33 7.37 -29.18
CA PRO A 67 -6.01 8.66 -29.23
C PRO A 67 -7.36 8.63 -29.95
N ASN A 68 -7.45 7.89 -31.05
CA ASN A 68 -8.68 7.72 -31.85
C ASN A 68 -9.48 6.47 -31.46
N GLY A 69 -9.21 5.91 -30.29
CA GLY A 69 -9.93 4.75 -29.77
C GLY A 69 -11.33 5.11 -29.26
N PRO A 70 -12.15 4.09 -28.94
CA PRO A 70 -13.53 4.29 -28.49
C PRO A 70 -13.66 4.92 -27.10
N ALA A 71 -12.58 5.07 -26.35
CA ALA A 71 -12.57 5.60 -24.99
C ALA A 71 -11.55 6.74 -24.84
N SER A 72 -11.99 7.84 -24.20
CA SER A 72 -11.11 8.95 -23.87
C SER A 72 -9.96 8.51 -22.95
N MET A 73 -8.84 9.25 -22.98
CA MET A 73 -7.70 9.02 -22.08
C MET A 73 -8.13 9.00 -20.61
N ARG A 74 -9.02 9.92 -20.25
CA ARG A 74 -9.60 10.03 -18.91
C ARG A 74 -10.38 8.78 -18.52
N THR A 75 -11.24 8.28 -19.40
CA THR A 75 -12.02 7.06 -19.16
C THR A 75 -11.09 5.87 -18.93
N PHE A 76 -10.04 5.75 -19.75
CA PHE A 76 -9.07 4.67 -19.64
C PHE A 76 -8.28 4.73 -18.34
N PHE A 77 -7.83 5.93 -17.95
CA PHE A 77 -7.14 6.16 -16.69
C PHE A 77 -8.02 5.83 -15.47
N ILE A 78 -9.27 6.28 -15.47
CA ILE A 78 -10.22 5.98 -14.39
C ILE A 78 -10.46 4.48 -14.29
N ASN A 79 -10.64 3.78 -15.41
CA ASN A 79 -10.78 2.32 -15.41
C ASN A 79 -9.52 1.64 -14.87
N ARG A 80 -8.32 2.16 -15.19
CA ARG A 80 -7.08 1.64 -14.59
C ARG A 80 -7.04 1.81 -13.08
N CYS A 81 -7.43 2.96 -12.56
CA CYS A 81 -7.57 3.14 -11.10
C CYS A 81 -8.54 2.13 -10.49
N LEU A 82 -9.67 1.82 -11.15
CA LEU A 82 -10.62 0.81 -10.67
C LEU A 82 -9.99 -0.60 -10.65
N PHE A 83 -9.30 -1.01 -11.71
CA PHE A 83 -8.59 -2.30 -11.74
C PHE A 83 -7.44 -2.38 -10.72
N SER A 84 -6.79 -1.25 -10.43
CA SER A 84 -5.74 -1.10 -9.43
C SER A 84 -6.23 -1.07 -7.99
N SER A 85 -7.54 -0.94 -7.77
CA SER A 85 -8.08 -0.74 -6.42
C SER A 85 -8.11 -2.00 -5.56
N ALA A 86 -8.01 -3.19 -6.16
CA ALA A 86 -8.10 -4.46 -5.44
C ALA A 86 -6.99 -4.63 -4.40
N ASP A 87 -5.73 -4.37 -4.78
CA ASP A 87 -4.58 -4.60 -3.91
C ASP A 87 -4.61 -3.62 -2.70
N PRO A 88 -4.77 -2.29 -2.88
CA PRO A 88 -4.87 -1.35 -1.77
C PRO A 88 -6.06 -1.61 -0.83
N LEU A 89 -7.25 -1.90 -1.38
CA LEU A 89 -8.43 -2.17 -0.56
C LEU A 89 -8.28 -3.46 0.26
N THR A 90 -7.70 -4.50 -0.34
CA THR A 90 -7.44 -5.76 0.37
C THR A 90 -6.42 -5.57 1.48
N ALA A 91 -5.34 -4.84 1.20
CA ALA A 91 -4.31 -4.53 2.19
C ALA A 91 -4.89 -3.72 3.36
N PHE A 92 -5.66 -2.68 3.07
CA PHE A 92 -6.33 -1.85 4.06
C PHE A 92 -7.29 -2.66 4.93
N HIS A 93 -8.16 -3.47 4.33
CA HIS A 93 -9.11 -4.30 5.07
C HIS A 93 -8.39 -5.29 6.01
N ARG A 94 -7.29 -5.91 5.54
CA ARG A 94 -6.46 -6.80 6.37
C ARG A 94 -5.78 -6.06 7.52
N GLN A 95 -5.20 -4.89 7.26
CA GLN A 95 -4.56 -4.06 8.28
C GLN A 95 -5.58 -3.66 9.35
N ARG A 96 -6.74 -3.15 8.93
CA ARG A 96 -7.78 -2.67 9.84
C ARG A 96 -8.35 -3.81 10.71
N LYS A 97 -8.50 -5.01 10.15
CA LYS A 97 -8.88 -6.20 10.92
C LYS A 97 -7.84 -6.56 11.99
N ARG A 98 -6.54 -6.51 11.65
CA ARG A 98 -5.45 -6.75 12.63
C ARG A 98 -5.42 -5.70 13.73
N GLU A 99 -5.58 -4.43 13.38
CA GLU A 99 -5.63 -3.35 14.37
C GLU A 99 -6.81 -3.52 15.34
N GLN A 100 -7.98 -3.93 14.83
CA GLN A 100 -9.13 -4.26 15.67
C GLN A 100 -8.82 -5.45 16.60
N GLU A 101 -8.24 -6.52 16.07
CA GLU A 101 -7.84 -7.70 16.87
C GLU A 101 -6.80 -7.33 17.95
N MET A 102 -5.84 -6.45 17.66
CA MET A 102 -4.83 -5.97 18.60
C MET A 102 -5.41 -5.08 19.71
N ILE A 103 -6.33 -4.16 19.38
CA ILE A 103 -7.01 -3.33 20.40
C ILE A 103 -7.84 -4.19 21.36
N TYR A 104 -8.45 -5.26 20.86
CA TYR A 104 -9.16 -6.24 21.69
C TYR A 104 -8.22 -7.03 22.61
N LEU A 105 -6.97 -7.27 22.21
CA LEU A 105 -5.96 -7.95 23.02
C LEU A 105 -5.31 -7.01 24.07
N ASP A 106 -5.00 -5.77 23.69
CA ASP A 106 -4.30 -4.78 24.54
C ASP A 106 -5.17 -4.27 25.70
N GLY A 107 -6.51 -4.31 25.54
CA GLY A 107 -7.45 -4.12 26.65
C GLY A 107 -7.34 -5.16 27.78
N PHE A 108 -6.52 -6.20 27.60
CA PHE A 108 -6.24 -7.27 28.56
C PHE A 108 -4.82 -7.26 29.15
N SER A 109 -3.90 -6.41 28.65
CA SER A 109 -2.48 -6.44 29.02
C SER A 109 -1.92 -5.07 29.40
N ASP A 110 -2.12 -4.67 30.66
CA ASP A 110 -1.25 -3.68 31.31
C ASP A 110 0.05 -4.37 31.77
N ARG A 111 1.17 -4.08 31.09
CA ARG A 111 2.55 -4.01 31.63
C ARG A 111 3.59 -3.86 30.52
N GLY A 112 4.35 -2.77 30.55
CA GLY A 112 5.39 -2.45 29.56
C GLY A 112 6.79 -2.99 29.85
N SER A 113 7.76 -2.61 29.01
CA SER A 113 9.13 -2.29 29.41
C SER A 113 9.90 -1.67 28.24
N PHE A 114 10.77 -0.71 28.57
CA PHE A 114 11.84 -0.16 27.72
C PHE A 114 13.01 -1.16 27.64
N VAL A 115 13.80 -1.12 26.56
CA VAL A 115 15.04 -1.90 26.40
C VAL A 115 16.19 -0.98 25.96
N ASP A 116 17.32 -1.12 26.65
CA ASP A 116 18.60 -0.41 26.53
C ASP A 116 19.53 -1.13 25.50
N PRO A 117 20.46 -0.45 24.79
CA PRO A 117 21.15 -1.00 23.63
C PRO A 117 22.63 -1.29 23.89
N GLU A 118 23.02 -2.56 23.95
CA GLU A 118 24.42 -2.95 23.68
C GLU A 118 24.52 -4.46 23.41
N ASN A 119 24.85 -4.87 22.16
CA ASN A 119 25.65 -6.07 21.89
C ASN A 119 26.03 -6.22 20.40
N THR A 120 27.31 -6.00 20.11
CA THR A 120 27.95 -5.98 18.79
C THR A 120 28.29 -7.35 18.18
N ALA A 121 27.60 -8.43 18.60
CA ALA A 121 27.71 -9.76 17.97
C ALA A 121 26.45 -10.14 17.14
N GLU A 122 25.36 -9.38 17.27
CA GLU A 122 24.08 -9.58 16.58
C GLU A 122 24.08 -9.09 15.13
N ALA A 123 25.07 -8.29 14.73
CA ALA A 123 25.09 -7.59 13.45
C ALA A 123 25.17 -8.52 12.22
N VAL A 124 25.75 -9.72 12.35
CA VAL A 124 25.88 -10.67 11.23
C VAL A 124 24.63 -11.54 11.06
N THR A 125 23.94 -11.85 12.16
CA THR A 125 22.67 -12.59 12.13
C THR A 125 21.50 -11.69 11.70
N GLN A 126 21.49 -10.43 12.20
CA GLN A 126 20.53 -9.40 11.78
C GLN A 126 20.56 -9.16 10.26
N ASP A 127 21.72 -9.30 9.60
CA ASP A 127 21.84 -9.04 8.17
C ASP A 127 21.16 -10.12 7.30
N ILE A 128 21.23 -11.39 7.73
CA ILE A 128 20.54 -12.50 7.05
C ILE A 128 19.02 -12.39 7.26
N ASP A 129 18.59 -12.07 8.48
CA ASP A 129 17.17 -11.91 8.80
C ASP A 129 16.57 -10.68 8.13
N LEU A 130 17.30 -9.56 8.08
CA LEU A 130 16.90 -8.37 7.34
C LEU A 130 16.80 -8.64 5.84
N MET A 131 17.77 -9.31 5.23
CA MET A 131 17.69 -9.68 3.81
C MET A 131 16.52 -10.62 3.51
N ARG A 132 16.18 -11.53 4.44
CA ARG A 132 15.01 -12.42 4.31
C ARG A 132 13.70 -11.62 4.42
N LEU A 133 13.58 -10.72 5.40
CA LEU A 133 12.42 -9.86 5.59
C LEU A 133 12.22 -8.88 4.41
N VAL A 134 13.31 -8.30 3.89
CA VAL A 134 13.31 -7.50 2.65
C VAL A 134 12.94 -8.37 1.44
N GLY A 135 13.32 -9.65 1.44
CA GLY A 135 12.92 -10.67 0.47
C GLY A 135 11.41 -10.98 0.46
N MET A 136 10.72 -10.74 1.59
CA MET A 136 9.26 -10.87 1.70
C MET A 136 8.50 -9.62 1.26
N LEU A 137 9.19 -8.49 1.10
CA LEU A 137 8.60 -7.29 0.51
C LEU A 137 8.27 -7.53 -0.96
N GLY A 138 7.15 -6.97 -1.40
CA GLY A 138 6.79 -6.94 -2.82
C GLY A 138 7.84 -6.16 -3.63
N PRO A 139 7.97 -6.41 -4.94
CA PRO A 139 9.04 -5.85 -5.77
C PRO A 139 9.08 -4.31 -5.74
N GLN A 140 7.93 -3.67 -5.58
CA GLN A 140 7.83 -2.22 -5.49
C GLN A 140 8.28 -1.65 -4.14
N ASP A 141 7.95 -2.33 -3.04
CA ASP A 141 8.35 -1.90 -1.69
C ASP A 141 9.86 -2.10 -1.51
N ARG A 142 10.40 -3.19 -2.06
CA ARG A 142 11.83 -3.45 -2.12
C ARG A 142 12.57 -2.39 -2.91
N GLU A 143 12.10 -2.06 -4.12
CA GLU A 143 12.70 -1.00 -4.94
C GLU A 143 12.70 0.36 -4.23
N ILE A 144 11.58 0.74 -3.59
CA ILE A 144 11.49 1.99 -2.82
C ILE A 144 12.50 2.00 -1.66
N LEU A 145 12.61 0.89 -0.93
CA LEU A 145 13.57 0.75 0.17
C LEU A 145 15.01 0.83 -0.35
N THR A 146 15.34 0.12 -1.43
CA THR A 146 16.67 0.18 -2.07
C THR A 146 17.04 1.60 -2.47
N LEU A 147 16.16 2.30 -3.20
CA LEU A 147 16.42 3.68 -3.63
C LEU A 147 16.58 4.64 -2.44
N HIS A 148 15.85 4.41 -1.36
CA HIS A 148 16.00 5.19 -0.13
C HIS A 148 17.34 4.93 0.55
N LEU A 149 17.79 3.68 0.61
CA LEU A 149 19.10 3.29 1.15
C LEU A 149 20.27 3.79 0.29
N GLU A 150 20.08 3.92 -1.02
CA GLU A 150 21.01 4.59 -1.94
C GLU A 150 21.07 6.12 -1.72
N GLY A 151 20.28 6.67 -0.79
CA GLY A 151 20.32 8.07 -0.38
C GLY A 151 19.45 9.00 -1.23
N LEU A 152 18.59 8.47 -2.11
CA LEU A 152 17.69 9.31 -2.89
C LEU A 152 16.64 9.96 -1.98
N LYS A 153 16.32 11.22 -2.27
CA LYS A 153 15.27 11.95 -1.55
C LYS A 153 13.90 11.45 -2.00
N HIS A 154 12.89 11.54 -1.13
CA HIS A 154 11.51 11.10 -1.44
C HIS A 154 10.97 11.68 -2.75
N ARG A 155 11.39 12.90 -3.12
CA ARG A 155 11.04 13.53 -4.39
C ARG A 155 11.65 12.82 -5.60
N GLU A 156 12.91 12.42 -5.52
CA GLU A 156 13.63 11.74 -6.59
C GLU A 156 13.14 10.29 -6.75
N ILE A 157 12.91 9.62 -5.61
CA ILE A 157 12.26 8.31 -5.58
C ILE A 157 10.84 8.41 -6.17
N GLY A 158 10.06 9.42 -5.78
CA GLY A 158 8.72 9.64 -6.34
C GLY A 158 8.75 9.83 -7.85
N GLN A 159 9.70 10.62 -8.38
CA GLN A 159 9.89 10.79 -9.82
C GLN A 159 10.26 9.47 -10.52
N LYS A 160 11.19 8.70 -9.94
CA LYS A 160 11.64 7.41 -10.50
C LYS A 160 10.54 6.35 -10.45
N MET A 161 9.76 6.33 -9.38
CA MET A 161 8.67 5.38 -9.13
C MET A 161 7.31 5.84 -9.70
N GLY A 162 7.23 7.03 -10.29
CA GLY A 162 5.98 7.57 -10.84
C GLY A 162 4.91 7.89 -9.79
N THR A 163 5.31 8.26 -8.58
CA THR A 163 4.42 8.58 -7.46
C THR A 163 4.80 9.89 -6.77
N THR A 164 4.00 10.35 -5.80
CA THR A 164 4.27 11.60 -5.08
C THR A 164 5.33 11.39 -3.99
N PRO A 165 6.08 12.44 -3.61
CA PRO A 165 7.02 12.36 -2.49
C PRO A 165 6.36 11.92 -1.18
N LYS A 166 5.12 12.38 -0.94
CA LYS A 166 4.31 11.99 0.22
C LYS A 166 3.87 10.53 0.16
N GLY A 167 3.59 10.01 -1.04
CA GLY A 167 3.32 8.59 -1.26
C GLY A 167 4.54 7.72 -0.96
N ILE A 168 5.76 8.19 -1.28
CA ILE A 168 7.00 7.51 -0.89
C ILE A 168 7.17 7.48 0.63
N GLU A 169 7.01 8.63 1.30
CA GLU A 169 7.13 8.74 2.76
C GLU A 169 6.19 7.76 3.48
N ARG A 170 4.90 7.75 3.09
CA ARG A 170 3.90 6.84 3.67
C ARG A 170 4.23 5.37 3.42
N ARG A 171 4.77 5.07 2.24
CA ARG A 171 5.12 3.70 1.88
C ARG A 171 6.35 3.21 2.63
N LEU A 172 7.37 4.07 2.80
CA LEU A 172 8.50 3.79 3.68
C LEU A 172 8.02 3.58 5.13
N ALA A 173 7.14 4.43 5.65
CA ALA A 173 6.57 4.24 7.00
C ALA A 173 5.89 2.87 7.16
N ARG A 174 5.13 2.41 6.15
CA ARG A 174 4.52 1.07 6.14
C ARG A 174 5.55 -0.05 6.04
N ILE A 175 6.60 0.12 5.23
CA ILE A 175 7.68 -0.86 5.11
C ILE A 175 8.37 -1.02 6.47
N HIS A 176 8.72 0.09 7.13
CA HIS A 176 9.33 0.07 8.46
C HIS A 176 8.41 -0.58 9.50
N ALA A 177 7.11 -0.26 9.51
CA ALA A 177 6.15 -0.89 10.42
C ALA A 177 6.06 -2.41 10.20
N ARG A 178 5.98 -2.87 8.94
CA ARG A 178 5.92 -4.31 8.62
C ARG A 178 7.19 -5.04 9.02
N LEU A 179 8.36 -4.47 8.72
CA LEU A 179 9.64 -5.06 9.12
C LEU A 179 9.75 -5.16 10.64
N ARG A 180 9.23 -4.17 11.38
CA ARG A 180 9.21 -4.18 12.85
C ARG A 180 8.29 -5.26 13.40
N ASP A 181 7.06 -5.37 12.88
CA ASP A 181 6.06 -6.35 13.30
C ASP A 181 6.50 -7.80 13.00
N ASP A 182 7.23 -8.00 11.91
CA ASP A 182 7.70 -9.32 11.50
C ASP A 182 8.97 -9.73 12.27
N ALA A 183 9.84 -8.77 12.62
CA ALA A 183 10.98 -9.00 13.52
C ALA A 183 10.52 -9.36 14.95
N THR A 184 9.49 -8.70 15.48
CA THR A 184 8.97 -9.00 16.84
C THR A 184 8.28 -10.36 16.96
N LYS A 185 7.77 -10.93 15.86
CA LYS A 185 7.15 -12.26 15.88
C LYS A 185 8.18 -13.39 15.94
N GLU A 186 9.38 -13.18 15.41
CA GLU A 186 10.45 -14.19 15.46
C GLU A 186 11.12 -14.30 16.83
N GLU A 187 11.15 -13.23 17.62
CA GLU A 187 11.68 -13.29 19.00
C GLU A 187 10.76 -14.04 19.98
N THR A 188 9.49 -14.26 19.62
CA THR A 188 8.48 -14.94 20.45
C THR A 188 8.17 -16.39 20.07
N ALA A 189 8.85 -16.94 19.05
CA ALA A 189 8.64 -18.29 18.53
C ALA A 189 9.85 -19.20 18.78
#